data_AF-A0A086AT87-F1
#
_entry.id   AF-A0A086AT87-F1
#
_cell.length_a   1.000
_cell.length_b   1.000
_cell.length_c   1.000
_cell.angle_alpha   90.00
_cell.angle_beta   90.00
_cell.angle_gamma   90.00
#
_symmetry.space_group_name_H-M   'P 1'
#
loop_
_entity.id
_entity.type
_entity.pdbx_description
1 polymer ?
#
loop_
_entity_poly.entity_id
_entity_poly.type
_entity_poly.pdbx_seq_one_letter_code
_entity_poly.pdbx_strand_id
1 'polypeptide(L)'
;MALNNSITKHSIIAGFFVCAIFPLLIFSESYFVDLCIKISDFGVFWNPIFWGVLFPLFQVFLFWNSGKKISHSLNQITYFQACSQFSFAVSSKIIIALFTLYIIGQFVNGISVVLQSQIYDQIVFSILMILFLSFLLMIMTFISSLIIIKLSQDPQTLNKTQ
;
A
#
# COMPACT_ATOMS: atom_id res chain seq x y z
N MET A 1 -27.71 9.12 2.05
CA MET A 1 -26.50 9.93 1.75
C MET A 1 -25.42 9.86 2.84
N ALA A 2 -25.74 9.49 4.09
CA ALA A 2 -24.78 9.44 5.22
C ALA A 2 -23.76 8.28 5.19
N LEU A 3 -24.10 7.11 4.62
CA LEU A 3 -23.22 5.92 4.57
C LEU A 3 -21.94 6.15 3.74
N ASN A 4 -22.00 7.01 2.74
CA ASN A 4 -20.87 7.31 1.84
C ASN A 4 -19.71 7.99 2.59
N ASN A 5 -20.05 8.75 3.64
CA ASN A 5 -19.08 9.53 4.41
C ASN A 5 -18.38 8.68 5.48
N SER A 6 -19.04 7.67 6.06
CA SER A 6 -18.47 6.87 7.14
C SER A 6 -17.33 5.98 6.64
N ILE A 7 -17.55 5.18 5.60
CA ILE A 7 -16.49 4.30 5.07
C ILE A 7 -15.30 5.09 4.54
N THR A 8 -15.56 6.19 3.83
CA THR A 8 -14.53 7.09 3.33
C THR A 8 -13.65 7.63 4.46
N LYS A 9 -14.27 8.08 5.56
CA LYS A 9 -13.56 8.58 6.74
C LYS A 9 -12.73 7.48 7.42
N HIS A 10 -13.30 6.30 7.64
CA HIS A 10 -12.59 5.17 8.25
C HIS A 10 -11.42 4.69 7.37
N SER A 11 -11.60 4.68 6.04
CA SER A 11 -10.52 4.32 5.11
C SER A 11 -9.35 5.30 5.16
N ILE A 12 -9.61 6.62 5.24
CA ILE A 12 -8.54 7.62 5.37
C ILE A 12 -7.77 7.43 6.68
N ILE A 13 -8.48 7.26 7.80
CA ILE A 13 -7.86 7.09 9.13
C ILE A 13 -7.01 5.82 9.18
N ALA A 14 -7.56 4.69 8.70
CA ALA A 14 -6.83 3.43 8.64
C ALA A 14 -5.64 3.51 7.70
N GLY A 15 -5.79 4.19 6.55
CA GLY A 15 -4.69 4.48 5.64
C GLY A 15 -3.57 5.22 6.35
N PHE A 16 -3.86 6.31 7.07
CA PHE A 16 -2.85 7.04 7.84
C PHE A 16 -2.16 6.14 8.87
N PHE A 17 -2.90 5.29 9.58
CA PHE A 17 -2.33 4.40 10.59
C PHE A 17 -1.39 3.35 9.98
N VAL A 18 -1.81 2.69 8.90
CA VAL A 18 -0.97 1.72 8.17
C VAL A 18 0.29 2.39 7.60
N CYS A 19 0.15 3.62 7.11
CA CYS A 19 1.24 4.33 6.46
C CYS A 19 2.18 5.03 7.43
N ALA A 20 1.75 5.36 8.66
CA ALA A 20 2.55 6.08 9.65
C ALA A 20 3.82 5.31 10.07
N ILE A 21 3.83 3.99 9.86
CA ILE A 21 5.01 3.16 10.10
C ILE A 21 6.16 3.50 9.13
N PHE A 22 5.87 3.96 7.90
CA PHE A 22 6.88 4.27 6.90
C PHE A 22 7.73 5.50 7.27
N PRO A 23 7.14 6.68 7.58
CA PRO A 23 7.93 7.81 8.08
C PRO A 23 8.72 7.44 9.34
N LEU A 24 8.11 6.70 10.28
CA LEU A 24 8.79 6.26 11.50
C LEU A 24 10.01 5.39 11.21
N LEU A 25 9.91 4.44 10.29
CA LEU A 25 11.03 3.56 9.93
C LEU A 25 12.11 4.31 9.14
N ILE A 26 11.73 5.28 8.32
CA ILE A 26 12.66 6.02 7.46
C ILE A 26 13.50 7.03 8.24
N PHE A 27 12.91 7.70 9.22
CA PHE A 27 13.61 8.70 10.03
C PHE A 27 14.28 8.12 11.28
N SER A 28 14.21 6.81 11.52
CA SER A 28 14.77 6.14 12.72
C SER A 28 16.13 5.44 12.47
N GLU A 29 16.89 5.84 11.44
CA GLU A 29 18.16 5.18 11.05
C GLU A 29 18.05 3.66 10.88
N SER A 30 16.88 3.17 10.46
CA SER A 30 16.68 1.73 10.30
C SER A 30 17.16 1.23 8.93
N TYR A 31 17.56 -0.04 8.86
CA TYR A 31 17.89 -0.75 7.60
C TYR A 31 16.76 -0.69 6.55
N PHE A 32 15.55 -0.25 6.94
CA PHE A 32 14.43 -0.04 6.04
C PHE A 32 14.73 0.97 4.93
N VAL A 33 15.50 2.03 5.21
CA VAL A 33 15.89 3.02 4.18
C VAL A 33 16.77 2.37 3.14
N ASP A 34 17.78 1.59 3.55
CA ASP A 34 18.64 0.84 2.63
C ASP A 34 17.84 -0.13 1.76
N LEU A 35 16.83 -0.78 2.34
CA LEU A 35 15.92 -1.67 1.61
C LEU A 35 15.07 -0.92 0.58
N CYS A 36 14.54 0.26 0.92
CA CYS A 36 13.81 1.13 0.01
C CYS A 36 14.70 1.64 -1.14
N ILE A 37 15.96 1.97 -0.85
CA ILE A 37 16.96 2.39 -1.85
C ILE A 37 17.25 1.26 -2.84
N LYS A 38 17.25 -0.01 -2.41
CA LYS A 38 17.37 -1.15 -3.34
C LYS A 38 16.20 -1.28 -4.31
N ILE A 39 15.00 -0.81 -3.93
CA ILE A 39 13.83 -0.78 -4.82
C ILE A 39 13.95 0.37 -5.82
N SER A 40 14.22 1.59 -5.33
CA SER A 40 14.45 2.74 -6.20
C SER A 40 15.28 3.78 -5.45
N ASP A 41 16.44 4.11 -6.02
CA ASP A 41 17.32 5.14 -5.51
C ASP A 41 17.03 6.46 -6.23
N PHE A 42 16.41 7.39 -5.52
CA PHE A 42 16.15 8.76 -5.95
C PHE A 42 17.29 9.72 -5.56
N GLY A 43 18.36 9.20 -4.95
CA GLY A 43 19.45 9.97 -4.36
C GLY A 43 19.18 10.34 -2.90
N VAL A 44 20.26 10.71 -2.19
CA VAL A 44 20.29 10.95 -0.74
C VAL A 44 19.23 11.95 -0.28
N PHE A 45 18.96 13.00 -1.06
CA PHE A 45 17.98 14.02 -0.71
C PHE A 45 16.53 13.58 -0.94
N TRP A 46 16.24 12.91 -2.06
CA TRP A 46 14.88 12.56 -2.45
C TRP A 46 14.38 11.26 -1.84
N ASN A 47 15.27 10.33 -1.45
CA ASN A 47 14.86 9.05 -0.86
C ASN A 47 14.00 9.20 0.41
N PRO A 48 14.41 10.00 1.43
CA PRO A 48 13.58 10.17 2.63
C PRO A 48 12.25 10.87 2.33
N ILE A 49 12.24 11.82 1.40
CA ILE A 49 11.04 12.55 0.99
C ILE A 49 10.07 11.60 0.28
N PHE A 50 10.56 10.81 -0.67
CA PHE A 50 9.73 9.91 -1.44
C PHE A 50 9.15 8.80 -0.57
N TRP A 51 10.01 8.04 0.10
CA TRP A 51 9.59 6.87 0.86
C TRP A 51 8.89 7.26 2.17
N GLY A 52 9.26 8.39 2.78
CA GLY A 52 8.74 8.86 4.06
C GLY A 52 7.53 9.77 3.97
N VAL A 53 7.25 10.37 2.82
CA VAL A 53 6.11 11.31 2.65
C VAL A 53 5.25 10.92 1.45
N LEU A 54 5.81 10.89 0.24
CA LEU A 54 5.03 10.69 -0.98
C LEU A 54 4.39 9.30 -1.05
N PHE A 55 5.13 8.25 -0.70
CA PHE A 55 4.62 6.89 -0.71
C PHE A 55 3.50 6.65 0.33
N PRO A 56 3.62 7.11 1.58
CA PRO A 56 2.51 7.17 2.54
C PRO A 56 1.27 7.89 2.01
N LEU A 57 1.43 9.08 1.41
CA LEU A 57 0.32 9.84 0.85
C LEU A 57 -0.37 9.08 -0.29
N PHE A 58 0.41 8.44 -1.16
CA PHE A 58 -0.11 7.58 -2.22
C PHE A 58 -0.95 6.43 -1.65
N GLN A 59 -0.49 5.76 -0.59
CA GLN A 59 -1.25 4.70 0.05
C GLN A 59 -2.55 5.21 0.69
N VAL A 60 -2.54 6.35 1.40
CA VAL A 60 -3.76 6.98 1.94
C VAL A 60 -4.76 7.28 0.82
N PHE A 61 -4.27 7.81 -0.32
CA PHE A 61 -5.10 8.04 -1.49
C PHE A 61 -5.71 6.74 -2.05
N LEU A 62 -4.94 5.65 -2.10
CA LEU A 62 -5.47 4.34 -2.51
C LEU A 62 -6.58 3.84 -1.58
N PHE A 63 -6.38 3.94 -0.26
CA PHE A 63 -7.39 3.58 0.73
C PHE A 63 -8.67 4.39 0.55
N TRP A 64 -8.54 5.71 0.42
CA TRP A 64 -9.68 6.59 0.18
C TRP A 64 -10.43 6.22 -1.11
N ASN A 65 -9.72 6.10 -2.22
CA ASN A 65 -10.32 5.79 -3.52
C ASN A 65 -11.01 4.43 -3.51
N SER A 66 -10.41 3.42 -2.89
CA SER A 66 -11.02 2.09 -2.74
C SER A 66 -12.24 2.12 -1.82
N GLY A 67 -12.19 2.87 -0.72
CA GLY A 67 -13.33 3.07 0.18
C GLY A 67 -14.52 3.73 -0.52
N LYS A 68 -14.26 4.76 -1.34
CA LYS A 68 -15.27 5.45 -2.15
C LYS A 68 -15.87 4.54 -3.23
N LYS A 69 -15.10 3.59 -3.78
CA LYS A 69 -15.62 2.64 -4.77
C LYS A 69 -16.55 1.61 -4.13
N ILE A 70 -16.18 1.09 -2.96
CA ILE A 70 -16.94 0.05 -2.26
C ILE A 70 -18.16 0.59 -1.55
N SER A 71 -18.16 1.87 -1.16
CA SER A 71 -19.31 2.50 -0.50
C SER A 71 -20.62 2.35 -1.26
N HIS A 72 -20.58 2.30 -2.60
CA HIS A 72 -21.74 2.15 -3.45
C HIS A 72 -22.35 0.73 -3.41
N SER A 73 -21.54 -0.30 -3.19
CA SER A 73 -21.95 -1.71 -3.18
C SER A 73 -21.94 -2.33 -1.79
N LEU A 74 -21.52 -1.59 -0.74
CA LEU A 74 -21.25 -2.09 0.60
C LEU A 74 -22.42 -2.88 1.23
N ASN A 75 -23.66 -2.46 0.97
CA ASN A 75 -24.86 -3.09 1.52
C ASN A 75 -25.42 -4.22 0.64
N GLN A 76 -24.85 -4.43 -0.54
CA GLN A 76 -25.28 -5.46 -1.51
C GLN A 76 -24.37 -6.69 -1.51
N ILE A 77 -23.17 -6.56 -0.96
CA ILE A 77 -22.16 -7.62 -0.94
C ILE A 77 -21.92 -8.09 0.50
N THR A 78 -21.47 -9.33 0.64
CA THR A 78 -21.12 -9.87 1.96
C THR A 78 -19.91 -9.15 2.55
N TYR A 79 -19.83 -9.11 3.88
CA TYR A 79 -18.72 -8.52 4.62
C TYR A 79 -17.35 -8.97 4.10
N PHE A 80 -17.15 -10.29 3.95
CA PHE A 80 -15.87 -10.84 3.51
C PHE A 80 -15.56 -10.49 2.04
N GLN A 81 -16.59 -10.44 1.19
CA GLN A 81 -16.44 -10.02 -0.21
C GLN A 81 -16.04 -8.55 -0.30
N ALA A 82 -16.62 -7.66 0.51
CA ALA A 82 -16.19 -6.26 0.59
C ALA A 82 -14.73 -6.15 1.04
N CYS A 83 -14.33 -6.93 2.06
CA CYS A 83 -12.96 -6.92 2.61
C CYS A 83 -11.94 -7.38 1.58
N SER A 84 -12.26 -8.46 0.86
CA SER A 84 -11.45 -9.00 -0.22
C SER A 84 -11.32 -8.00 -1.38
N GLN A 85 -12.44 -7.41 -1.84
CA GLN A 85 -12.43 -6.39 -2.90
C GLN A 85 -11.62 -5.16 -2.51
N PHE A 86 -11.75 -4.67 -1.26
CA PHE A 86 -10.97 -3.53 -0.78
C PHE A 86 -9.49 -3.85 -0.78
N SER A 87 -9.12 -4.97 -0.15
CA SER A 87 -7.71 -5.36 0.02
C SER A 87 -7.05 -5.62 -1.32
N PHE A 88 -7.73 -6.32 -2.23
CA PHE A 88 -7.22 -6.59 -3.57
C PHE A 88 -7.05 -5.29 -4.39
N ALA A 89 -8.03 -4.38 -4.33
CA ALA A 89 -7.99 -3.12 -5.07
C ALA A 89 -6.86 -2.18 -4.62
N VAL A 90 -6.50 -2.20 -3.33
CA VAL A 90 -5.37 -1.44 -2.80
C VAL A 90 -4.05 -2.17 -3.08
N SER A 91 -3.94 -3.44 -2.71
CA SER A 91 -2.70 -4.21 -2.78
C SER A 91 -2.20 -4.38 -4.22
N SER A 92 -3.09 -4.64 -5.19
CA SER A 92 -2.72 -4.74 -6.60
C SER A 92 -2.07 -3.46 -7.13
N LYS A 93 -2.60 -2.29 -6.77
CA LYS A 93 -2.04 -1.00 -7.19
C LYS A 93 -0.72 -0.69 -6.51
N ILE A 94 -0.54 -1.08 -5.24
CA ILE A 94 0.74 -0.97 -4.54
C ILE A 94 1.79 -1.81 -5.25
N ILE A 95 1.48 -3.08 -5.57
CA ILE A 95 2.39 -3.99 -6.28
C ILE A 95 2.80 -3.37 -7.62
N ILE A 96 1.82 -2.95 -8.43
CA ILE A 96 2.09 -2.33 -9.74
C ILE A 96 2.95 -1.07 -9.58
N ALA A 97 2.65 -0.22 -8.59
CA ALA A 97 3.43 0.99 -8.34
C ALA A 97 4.88 0.67 -7.97
N LEU A 98 5.12 -0.27 -7.06
CA LEU A 98 6.47 -0.68 -6.65
C LEU A 98 7.27 -1.27 -7.81
N PHE A 99 6.67 -2.15 -8.61
CA PHE A 99 7.34 -2.68 -9.82
C PHE A 99 7.61 -1.58 -10.85
N THR A 100 6.69 -0.65 -11.04
CA THR A 100 6.87 0.48 -11.96
C THR A 100 8.01 1.38 -11.51
N LEU A 101 8.07 1.72 -10.21
CA LEU A 101 9.15 2.53 -9.63
C LEU A 101 10.51 1.84 -9.75
N TYR A 102 10.54 0.52 -9.56
CA TYR A 102 11.76 -0.27 -9.75
C TYR A 102 12.23 -0.21 -11.21
N ILE A 103 11.34 -0.49 -12.17
CA ILE A 103 11.67 -0.46 -13.60
C ILE A 103 12.19 0.93 -14.00
N ILE A 104 11.47 2.00 -13.62
CA ILE A 104 11.89 3.39 -13.91
C ILE A 104 13.24 3.70 -13.25
N GLY A 105 13.44 3.30 -11.99
CA GLY A 105 14.70 3.50 -11.26
C GLY A 105 15.88 2.83 -11.97
N GLN A 106 15.69 1.62 -12.49
CA GLN A 106 16.71 0.92 -13.28
C GLN A 106 17.02 1.64 -14.61
N PHE A 107 16.02 2.24 -15.26
CA PHE A 107 16.25 3.03 -16.47
C PHE A 107 17.00 4.34 -16.20
N VAL A 108 16.66 5.05 -15.11
CA VAL A 108 17.24 6.36 -14.78
C VAL A 108 18.67 6.26 -14.26
N ASN A 109 18.94 5.31 -13.36
CA ASN A 109 20.27 5.15 -12.75
C ASN A 109 21.28 4.46 -13.68
N GLY A 110 20.82 4.03 -14.87
CA GLY A 110 21.62 3.33 -15.87
C GLY A 110 21.96 1.91 -15.43
N ILE A 111 21.79 0.96 -16.35
CA ILE A 111 22.34 -0.39 -16.18
C ILE A 111 23.86 -0.27 -16.44
N SER A 112 24.61 0.15 -15.42
CA SER A 112 26.08 0.23 -15.51
C SER A 112 26.64 -1.17 -15.79
N VAL A 113 27.21 -1.34 -16.97
CA VAL A 113 27.66 -2.61 -17.58
C VAL A 113 28.83 -3.27 -16.83
N VAL A 114 29.37 -2.64 -15.77
CA VAL A 114 30.68 -2.98 -15.22
C VAL A 114 30.68 -4.22 -14.29
N LEU A 115 29.54 -4.69 -13.77
CA LEU A 115 29.47 -5.93 -12.99
C LEU A 115 28.24 -6.80 -13.32
N GLN A 116 28.27 -7.44 -14.48
CA GLN A 116 27.19 -8.31 -14.97
C GLN A 116 26.81 -9.45 -14.00
N SER A 117 27.72 -9.90 -13.13
CA SER A 117 27.45 -10.91 -12.09
C SER A 117 26.72 -10.36 -10.86
N GLN A 118 27.01 -9.14 -10.42
CA GLN A 118 26.31 -8.53 -9.27
C GLN A 118 24.93 -8.00 -9.63
N ILE A 119 24.70 -7.68 -10.91
CA ILE A 119 23.41 -7.19 -11.39
C ILE A 119 22.32 -8.24 -11.18
N TYR A 120 22.58 -9.52 -11.44
CA TYR A 120 21.56 -10.57 -11.30
C TYR A 120 21.13 -10.74 -9.84
N ASP A 121 22.10 -10.83 -8.93
CA ASP A 121 21.83 -10.96 -7.50
C ASP A 121 21.11 -9.74 -6.93
N GLN A 122 21.48 -8.53 -7.39
CA GLN A 122 20.82 -7.30 -6.98
C GLN A 122 19.39 -7.17 -7.54
N ILE A 123 19.13 -7.62 -8.77
CA ILE A 123 17.79 -7.68 -9.36
C ILE A 123 16.93 -8.65 -8.56
N VAL A 124 17.42 -9.87 -8.33
CA VAL A 124 16.70 -10.91 -7.58
C VAL A 124 16.40 -10.42 -6.16
N PHE A 125 17.38 -9.81 -5.48
CA PHE A 125 17.19 -9.24 -4.15
C PHE A 125 16.12 -8.14 -4.16
N SER A 126 16.17 -7.22 -5.12
CA SER A 126 15.19 -6.12 -5.21
C SER A 126 13.77 -6.62 -5.48
N ILE A 127 13.61 -7.65 -6.33
CA ILE A 127 12.33 -8.31 -6.57
C ILE A 127 11.83 -8.99 -5.29
N LEU A 128 12.68 -9.73 -4.58
CA LEU A 128 12.33 -10.35 -3.30
C LEU A 128 11.89 -9.30 -2.27
N MET A 129 12.55 -8.14 -2.24
CA MET A 129 12.18 -7.04 -1.36
C MET A 129 10.83 -6.42 -1.73
N ILE A 130 10.55 -6.22 -3.02
CA ILE A 130 9.23 -5.75 -3.49
C ILE A 130 8.14 -6.74 -3.09
N LEU A 131 8.37 -8.04 -3.28
CA LEU A 131 7.42 -9.08 -2.91
C LEU A 131 7.18 -9.11 -1.39
N PHE A 132 8.24 -9.04 -0.60
CA PHE A 132 8.15 -9.02 0.86
C PHE A 132 7.39 -7.77 1.36
N LEU A 133 7.74 -6.59 0.88
CA LEU A 133 7.06 -5.33 1.23
C LEU A 133 5.59 -5.36 0.82
N SER A 134 5.31 -5.85 -0.40
CA SER A 134 3.94 -5.99 -0.89
C SER A 134 3.12 -6.97 -0.05
N PHE A 135 3.73 -8.08 0.38
CA PHE A 135 3.08 -9.06 1.23
C PHE A 135 2.71 -8.49 2.61
N LEU A 136 3.64 -7.77 3.26
CA LEU A 136 3.37 -7.09 4.52
C LEU A 136 2.25 -6.05 4.37
N LEU A 137 2.31 -5.23 3.33
CA LEU A 137 1.28 -4.24 3.04
C LEU A 137 -0.08 -4.88 2.76
N MET A 138 -0.11 -6.02 2.07
CA MET A 138 -1.34 -6.76 1.80
C MET A 138 -1.97 -7.29 3.11
N ILE A 139 -1.18 -7.84 4.02
CA ILE A 139 -1.67 -8.28 5.34
C ILE A 139 -2.26 -7.10 6.12
N MET A 140 -1.50 -6.00 6.23
CA MET A 140 -1.94 -4.80 6.96
C MET A 140 -3.20 -4.18 6.34
N THR A 141 -3.28 -4.16 5.01
CA THR A 141 -4.45 -3.69 4.27
C THR A 141 -5.66 -4.58 4.49
N PHE A 142 -5.46 -5.91 4.52
CA PHE A 142 -6.54 -6.85 4.79
C PHE A 142 -7.07 -6.71 6.22
N ILE A 143 -6.19 -6.63 7.22
CA ILE A 143 -6.60 -6.39 8.62
C ILE A 143 -7.34 -5.05 8.73
N SER A 144 -6.84 -4.01 8.06
CA SER A 144 -7.50 -2.71 8.04
C SER A 144 -8.87 -2.75 7.37
N SER A 145 -9.02 -3.51 6.28
CA SER A 145 -10.30 -3.63 5.56
C SER A 145 -11.38 -4.28 6.43
N LEU A 146 -11.01 -5.28 7.24
CA LEU A 146 -11.92 -5.88 8.23
C LEU A 146 -12.49 -4.81 9.17
N ILE A 147 -11.62 -3.99 9.76
CA ILE A 147 -12.02 -2.94 10.70
C ILE A 147 -12.89 -1.88 10.00
N ILE A 148 -12.45 -1.37 8.85
CA ILE A 148 -13.15 -0.33 8.09
C ILE A 148 -14.56 -0.78 7.73
N ILE A 149 -14.70 -1.97 7.17
CA ILE A 149 -15.98 -2.45 6.64
C ILE A 149 -16.93 -2.79 7.78
N LYS A 150 -16.43 -3.38 8.87
CA LYS A 150 -17.27 -3.70 10.03
C LYS A 150 -17.85 -2.45 10.68
N LEU A 151 -17.06 -1.38 10.77
CA LEU A 151 -17.49 -0.09 11.30
C LEU A 151 -18.41 0.69 10.34
N SER A 152 -18.46 0.30 9.06
CA SER A 152 -19.19 1.03 8.02
C SER A 152 -20.47 0.36 7.57
N GLN A 153 -20.67 -0.93 7.88
CA GLN A 153 -21.93 -1.63 7.63
C GLN A 153 -23.00 -1.20 8.63
N ASP A 154 -24.21 -0.97 8.12
CA ASP A 154 -25.35 -0.57 8.93
C ASP A 154 -25.81 -1.77 9.78
N PRO A 155 -25.99 -1.62 11.11
CA PRO A 155 -26.48 -2.71 11.96
C PRO A 155 -27.82 -3.29 11.50
N GLN A 156 -28.66 -2.54 10.77
CA GLN A 156 -29.93 -3.03 10.25
C GLN A 156 -29.79 -4.04 9.09
N THR A 157 -28.69 -4.00 8.34
CA THR A 157 -28.41 -4.99 7.27
C THR A 157 -27.82 -6.29 7.78
N LEU A 158 -27.20 -6.30 8.96
CA LEU A 158 -26.62 -7.50 9.58
C LEU A 158 -27.72 -8.53 9.97
N ASN A 159 -28.87 -8.04 10.43
CA ASN A 159 -30.01 -8.85 10.88
C ASN A 159 -30.87 -9.45 9.76
N LYS A 160 -30.59 -9.16 8.48
CA LYS A 160 -31.34 -9.75 7.35
C LYS A 160 -30.66 -10.96 6.71
N THR A 161 -29.46 -11.29 7.17
CA THR A 161 -28.63 -12.39 6.62
C THR A 161 -28.24 -13.43 7.66
N GLN A 162 -28.79 -13.35 8.89
CA GLN A 162 -28.89 -14.48 9.81
C GLN A 162 -30.26 -15.14 9.65
#